data_AF-E6LM19-F1
#
_entry.id   AF-E6LM19-F1
#
_cell.length_a   1.000
_cell.length_b   1.000
_cell.length_c   1.000
_cell.angle_alpha   90.00
_cell.angle_beta   90.00
_cell.angle_gamma   90.00
#
_symmetry.space_group_name_H-M   'P 1'
#
loop_
_entity.id
_entity.type
_entity.pdbx_description
1 polymer ?
#
loop_
_entity_poly.entity_id
_entity_poly.type
_entity_poly.pdbx_seq_one_letter_code
_entity_poly.pdbx_strand_id
1 'polypeptide(L)'
;KLKNGNYKTRKIDTVDWNKQEKAEEWRKAWADITNKYLEENSIQDKVDHRSYQRQDIEQIPTIHLGVSASQMEKKGIATDRGNINREIKHQNKILKEIARRIKALLNWIIGIGKEEKAETDNLKSTLPPKENLLSVFENLIRKNADKNNADLEKYIESYQLLKEKNITSLTELKENIVTLRDKNYKTTRVLKDTEKRIDDNTKLINQAEKYLKHKDTYTAYTKLKKNKQDTFYNEHTAEIILFESAKKYLKEHLGENKTLNISKLK
;
A
#
# COMPACT_ATOMS: atom_id res chain seq x y z
N LYS A 1 -41.93 -20.67 16.53
CA LYS A 1 -41.36 -20.65 15.15
C LYS A 1 -42.46 -21.09 14.18
N LEU A 2 -42.56 -20.47 13.01
CA LEU A 2 -43.43 -20.91 11.92
C LEU A 2 -42.86 -22.20 11.30
N LYS A 3 -43.64 -22.92 10.48
CA LYS A 3 -43.21 -24.18 9.82
C LYS A 3 -41.96 -24.02 8.95
N ASN A 4 -41.65 -22.79 8.54
CA ASN A 4 -40.46 -22.37 7.79
C ASN A 4 -39.30 -21.87 8.69
N GLY A 5 -39.33 -22.12 10.00
CA GLY A 5 -38.23 -21.80 10.93
C GLY A 5 -38.15 -20.35 11.41
N ASN A 6 -38.90 -19.43 10.79
CA ASN A 6 -38.90 -18.01 11.14
C ASN A 6 -39.71 -17.69 12.41
N TYR A 7 -39.34 -16.62 13.11
CA TYR A 7 -40.04 -16.11 14.30
C TYR A 7 -41.31 -15.34 13.91
N LYS A 8 -42.36 -15.38 14.75
CA LYS A 8 -43.66 -14.71 14.50
C LYS A 8 -43.63 -13.19 14.75
N THR A 9 -42.45 -12.58 14.84
CA THR A 9 -42.29 -11.18 15.23
C THR A 9 -41.91 -10.33 14.03
N ARG A 10 -42.64 -9.24 13.81
CA ARG A 10 -42.34 -8.21 12.79
C ARG A 10 -41.71 -7.01 13.51
N LYS A 11 -40.52 -6.59 13.11
CA LYS A 11 -39.95 -5.31 13.54
C LYS A 11 -40.63 -4.20 12.74
N ILE A 12 -41.21 -3.23 13.44
CA ILE A 12 -41.77 -2.01 12.84
C ILE A 12 -40.93 -0.87 13.38
N ASP A 13 -40.26 -0.15 12.49
CA ASP A 13 -39.58 1.08 12.87
C ASP A 13 -40.64 2.19 12.93
N THR A 14 -40.88 2.73 14.13
CA THR A 14 -41.82 3.85 14.36
C THR A 14 -41.20 5.20 14.05
N VAL A 15 -39.87 5.25 13.96
CA VAL A 15 -39.06 6.43 13.64
C VAL A 15 -37.98 6.03 12.63
N ASP A 16 -37.41 7.01 11.95
CA ASP A 16 -36.39 6.81 10.92
C ASP A 16 -34.96 6.71 11.47
N TRP A 17 -34.79 6.63 12.79
CA TRP A 17 -33.49 6.56 13.46
C TRP A 17 -32.62 5.39 13.02
N ASN A 18 -33.24 4.30 12.57
CA ASN A 18 -32.54 3.11 12.09
C ASN A 18 -32.07 3.23 10.62
N LYS A 19 -32.40 4.33 9.92
CA LYS A 19 -31.89 4.58 8.56
C LYS A 19 -30.42 4.95 8.62
N GLN A 20 -29.61 4.33 7.76
CA GLN A 20 -28.16 4.53 7.71
C GLN A 20 -27.76 6.00 7.45
N GLU A 21 -28.57 6.74 6.68
CA GLU A 21 -28.36 8.16 6.38
C GLU A 21 -28.38 9.04 7.64
N LYS A 22 -29.21 8.70 8.64
CA LYS A 22 -29.30 9.45 9.90
C LYS A 22 -28.00 9.41 10.71
N ALA A 23 -27.27 8.31 10.65
CA ALA A 23 -25.97 8.23 11.32
C ALA A 23 -24.97 9.25 10.75
N GLU A 24 -25.00 9.50 9.44
CA GLU A 24 -24.13 10.50 8.80
C GLU A 24 -24.55 11.92 9.19
N GLU A 25 -25.85 12.22 9.16
CA GLU A 25 -26.40 13.52 9.60
C GLU A 25 -25.99 13.84 11.04
N TRP A 26 -26.12 12.87 11.96
CA TRP A 26 -25.77 13.06 13.36
C TRP A 26 -24.26 13.22 13.57
N ARG A 27 -23.43 12.44 12.88
CA ARG A 27 -21.97 12.61 12.96
C ARG A 27 -21.53 13.98 12.44
N LYS A 28 -22.16 14.46 11.37
CA LYS A 28 -21.92 15.81 10.85
C LYS A 28 -22.33 16.86 11.88
N ALA A 29 -23.56 16.80 12.39
CA ALA A 29 -24.05 17.75 13.38
C ALA A 29 -23.16 17.78 14.64
N TRP A 30 -22.72 16.61 15.11
CA TRP A 30 -21.79 16.51 16.22
C TRP A 30 -20.42 17.15 15.93
N ALA A 31 -19.85 16.90 14.74
CA ALA A 31 -18.58 17.51 14.32
C ALA A 31 -18.70 19.04 14.20
N ASP A 32 -19.80 19.54 13.64
CA ASP A 32 -20.06 20.97 13.48
C ASP A 32 -20.15 21.68 14.84
N ILE A 33 -20.90 21.11 15.78
CA ILE A 33 -21.01 21.65 17.16
C ILE A 33 -19.65 21.60 17.87
N THR A 34 -18.91 20.49 17.73
CA THR A 34 -17.59 20.34 18.36
C THR A 34 -16.61 21.39 17.84
N ASN A 35 -16.56 21.59 16.51
CA ASN A 35 -15.68 22.58 15.89
C ASN A 35 -16.02 24.01 16.30
N LYS A 36 -17.32 24.33 16.45
CA LYS A 36 -17.75 25.63 16.98
C LYS A 36 -17.13 25.91 18.35
N TYR A 37 -17.22 24.95 19.28
CA TYR A 37 -16.63 25.12 20.61
C TYR A 37 -15.10 25.11 20.59
N LEU A 38 -14.45 24.34 19.71
CA LEU A 38 -12.98 24.38 19.55
C LEU A 38 -12.51 25.76 19.11
N GLU A 39 -13.21 26.37 18.14
CA GLU A 39 -12.92 27.73 17.65
C GLU A 39 -13.15 28.79 18.74
N GLU A 40 -14.26 28.72 19.48
CA GLU A 40 -14.55 29.60 20.63
C GLU A 40 -13.45 29.54 21.71
N ASN A 41 -12.78 28.39 21.86
CA ASN A 41 -11.67 28.19 22.80
C ASN A 41 -10.29 28.41 22.15
N SER A 42 -10.23 28.96 20.94
CA SER A 42 -8.98 29.23 20.20
C SER A 42 -8.11 27.97 19.94
N ILE A 43 -8.73 26.79 19.87
CA ILE A 43 -8.07 25.54 19.52
C ILE A 43 -8.06 25.39 17.99
N GLN A 44 -6.87 25.22 17.41
CA GLN A 44 -6.69 25.14 15.95
C GLN A 44 -7.12 23.79 15.35
N ASP A 45 -7.24 22.75 16.17
CA ASP A 45 -7.64 21.42 15.72
C ASP A 45 -9.10 21.42 15.26
N LYS A 46 -9.39 20.63 14.22
CA LYS A 46 -10.74 20.43 13.69
C LYS A 46 -11.08 18.95 13.62
N VAL A 47 -12.32 18.63 13.93
CA VAL A 47 -12.89 17.30 13.85
C VAL A 47 -13.71 17.20 12.57
N ASP A 48 -13.48 16.15 11.78
CA ASP A 48 -14.26 15.86 10.58
C ASP A 48 -14.85 14.44 10.70
N HIS A 49 -16.12 14.29 10.36
CA HIS A 49 -16.85 13.02 10.43
C HIS A 49 -16.51 12.07 9.28
N ARG A 50 -15.92 12.60 8.20
CA ARG A 50 -15.55 11.85 6.99
C ARG A 50 -14.23 11.11 7.21
N SER A 51 -14.04 10.00 6.51
CA SER A 51 -12.74 9.34 6.47
C SER A 51 -11.69 10.22 5.79
N TYR A 52 -10.39 9.97 6.07
CA TYR A 52 -9.29 10.67 5.38
C TYR A 52 -9.40 10.56 3.86
N GLN A 53 -9.85 9.41 3.34
CA GLN A 53 -10.11 9.23 1.92
C GLN A 53 -11.15 10.21 1.37
N ARG A 54 -12.25 10.48 2.09
CA ARG A 54 -13.30 11.42 1.66
C ARG A 54 -12.91 12.89 1.86
N GLN A 55 -11.78 13.14 2.51
CA GLN A 55 -11.18 14.46 2.68
C GLN A 55 -9.98 14.65 1.72
N ASP A 56 -9.65 13.65 0.90
CA ASP A 56 -8.46 13.61 0.05
C ASP A 56 -7.15 13.82 0.84
N ILE A 57 -7.11 13.29 2.08
CA ILE A 57 -5.93 13.33 2.95
C ILE A 57 -5.18 12.00 2.81
N GLU A 58 -3.94 12.08 2.32
CA GLU A 58 -3.02 10.95 2.23
C GLU A 58 -2.40 10.62 3.59
N GLN A 59 -3.21 10.04 4.48
CA GLN A 59 -2.79 9.62 5.81
C GLN A 59 -3.36 8.26 6.18
N ILE A 60 -2.54 7.40 6.77
CA ILE A 60 -2.94 6.08 7.26
C ILE A 60 -3.63 6.28 8.63
N PRO A 61 -4.88 5.82 8.80
CA PRO A 61 -5.58 5.93 10.09
C PRO A 61 -5.01 4.95 11.12
N THR A 62 -4.96 5.37 12.37
CA THR A 62 -4.59 4.51 13.50
C THR A 62 -5.69 3.53 13.85
N ILE A 63 -5.32 2.38 14.42
CA ILE A 63 -6.27 1.40 14.92
C ILE A 63 -6.72 1.74 16.35
N HIS A 64 -7.95 1.36 16.69
CA HIS A 64 -8.47 1.51 18.04
C HIS A 64 -7.74 0.56 19.02
N LEU A 65 -7.12 1.11 20.07
CA LEU A 65 -6.36 0.32 21.06
C LEU A 65 -7.27 -0.60 21.90
N GLY A 66 -8.39 -0.07 22.38
CA GLY A 66 -9.20 -0.69 23.43
C GLY A 66 -8.69 -0.37 24.84
N VAL A 67 -9.56 -0.58 25.84
CA VAL A 67 -9.34 -0.16 27.23
C VAL A 67 -8.10 -0.81 27.84
N SER A 68 -7.96 -2.13 27.73
CA SER A 68 -6.84 -2.88 28.33
C SER A 68 -5.48 -2.47 27.75
N ALA A 69 -5.39 -2.33 26.42
CA ALA A 69 -4.16 -1.90 25.76
C ALA A 69 -3.78 -0.46 26.15
N SER A 70 -4.77 0.44 26.23
CA SER A 70 -4.53 1.82 26.65
C SER A 70 -4.01 1.91 28.10
N GLN A 71 -4.54 1.10 29.02
CA GLN A 71 -4.05 1.06 30.40
C GLN A 71 -2.63 0.52 30.50
N MET A 72 -2.26 -0.50 29.73
CA MET A 72 -0.90 -1.03 29.68
C MET A 72 0.09 0.01 29.13
N GLU A 73 -0.26 0.68 28.03
CA GLU A 73 0.57 1.74 27.44
C GLU A 73 0.75 2.93 28.39
N LYS A 74 -0.28 3.30 29.17
CA LYS A 74 -0.16 4.33 30.23
C LYS A 74 0.82 3.94 31.33
N LYS A 75 0.99 2.64 31.59
CA LYS A 75 1.99 2.11 32.53
C LYS A 75 3.37 1.91 31.89
N GLY A 76 3.55 2.34 30.65
CA GLY A 76 4.81 2.19 29.90
C GLY A 76 5.02 0.80 29.31
N ILE A 77 4.03 -0.10 29.38
CA ILE A 77 4.11 -1.45 28.82
C ILE A 77 3.66 -1.39 27.36
N ALA A 78 4.58 -1.70 26.44
CA ALA A 78 4.29 -1.74 25.02
C ALA A 78 3.33 -2.89 24.68
N THR A 79 2.35 -2.59 23.84
CA THR A 79 1.33 -3.52 23.35
C THR A 79 1.42 -3.64 21.84
N ASP A 80 0.99 -4.77 21.28
CA ASP A 80 1.01 -4.98 19.82
C ASP A 80 0.21 -3.91 19.07
N ARG A 81 -0.97 -3.55 19.60
CA ARG A 81 -1.80 -2.47 19.03
C ARG A 81 -1.15 -1.10 19.14
N GLY A 82 -0.45 -0.83 20.24
CA GLY A 82 0.34 0.39 20.41
C GLY A 82 1.53 0.46 19.45
N ASN A 83 2.21 -0.66 19.22
CA ASN A 83 3.31 -0.79 18.26
C ASN A 83 2.83 -0.52 16.83
N ILE A 84 1.69 -1.09 16.44
CA ILE A 84 1.07 -0.81 15.14
C ILE A 84 0.78 0.70 14.98
N ASN A 85 0.24 1.36 16.00
CA ASN A 85 -0.03 2.80 15.93
C ASN A 85 1.24 3.67 15.94
N ARG A 86 2.31 3.25 16.62
CA ARG A 86 3.63 3.88 16.53
C ARG A 86 4.17 3.80 15.11
N GLU A 87 4.09 2.63 14.49
CA GLU A 87 4.51 2.40 13.11
C GLU A 87 3.69 3.25 12.13
N ILE A 88 2.36 3.25 12.25
CA ILE A 88 1.48 4.10 11.43
C ILE A 88 1.85 5.58 11.56
N LYS A 89 2.15 6.07 12.77
CA LYS A 89 2.61 7.45 12.98
C LYS A 89 3.96 7.71 12.29
N HIS A 90 4.89 6.76 12.35
CA HIS A 90 6.18 6.85 11.68
C HIS A 90 6.02 6.93 10.15
N GLN A 91 5.22 6.03 9.58
CA GLN A 91 4.91 6.02 8.14
C GLN A 91 4.23 7.32 7.69
N ASN A 92 3.28 7.84 8.46
CA ASN A 92 2.65 9.13 8.17
C ASN A 92 3.65 10.30 8.18
N LYS A 93 4.66 10.27 9.06
CA LYS A 93 5.74 11.28 9.07
C LYS A 93 6.57 11.21 7.80
N ILE A 94 6.89 10.00 7.32
CA ILE A 94 7.61 9.79 6.06
C ILE A 94 6.78 10.28 4.88
N LEU A 95 5.49 9.92 4.80
CA LEU A 95 4.58 10.37 3.74
C LEU A 95 4.53 11.90 3.65
N LYS A 96 4.41 12.58 4.80
CA LYS A 96 4.41 14.05 4.86
C LYS A 96 5.73 14.66 4.35
N GLU A 97 6.86 14.01 4.63
CA GLU A 97 8.17 14.45 4.17
C GLU A 97 8.34 14.23 2.65
N ILE A 98 7.90 13.09 2.13
CA ILE A 98 7.88 12.81 0.69
C ILE A 98 7.05 13.87 -0.05
N ALA A 99 5.84 14.17 0.45
CA ALA A 99 4.98 15.19 -0.14
C ALA A 99 5.65 16.58 -0.17
N ARG A 100 6.34 16.97 0.90
CA ARG A 100 7.14 18.22 0.92
C ARG A 100 8.25 18.21 -0.12
N ARG A 101 9.00 17.12 -0.24
CA ARG A 101 10.09 16.99 -1.21
C ARG A 101 9.59 17.05 -2.65
N ILE A 102 8.48 16.36 -2.95
CA ILE A 102 7.82 16.44 -4.25
C ILE A 102 7.43 17.89 -4.54
N LYS A 103 6.79 18.58 -3.59
CA LYS A 103 6.42 19.99 -3.76
C LYS A 103 7.64 20.88 -4.01
N ALA A 104 8.74 20.67 -3.29
CA ALA A 104 9.98 21.41 -3.48
C ALA A 104 10.59 21.17 -4.87
N LEU A 105 10.63 19.91 -5.32
CA LEU A 105 11.11 19.53 -6.65
C LEU A 105 10.22 20.11 -7.76
N LEU A 106 8.90 20.06 -7.61
CA LEU A 106 7.97 20.69 -8.55
C LEU A 106 8.21 22.19 -8.66
N ASN A 107 8.39 22.88 -7.54
CA ASN A 107 8.73 24.30 -7.54
C ASN A 107 10.08 24.59 -8.20
N TRP A 108 11.08 23.73 -7.98
CA TRP A 108 12.39 23.85 -8.61
C TRP A 108 12.34 23.63 -10.13
N ILE A 109 11.59 22.62 -10.61
CA ILE A 109 11.36 22.37 -12.04
C ILE A 109 10.64 23.57 -12.69
N ILE A 110 9.63 24.14 -12.01
CA ILE A 110 8.96 25.35 -12.48
C ILE A 110 9.92 26.55 -12.52
N GLY A 111 10.85 26.64 -11.57
CA GLY A 111 11.91 27.66 -11.54
C GLY A 111 12.85 27.55 -12.73
N ILE A 112 13.36 26.35 -13.03
CA ILE A 112 14.21 26.08 -14.19
C ILE A 112 13.48 26.43 -15.49
N GLY A 113 12.22 26.05 -15.63
CA GLY A 113 11.44 26.38 -16.83
C GLY A 113 11.19 27.90 -17.03
N LYS A 114 11.38 28.72 -15.99
CA LYS A 114 11.35 30.19 -16.11
C LYS A 114 12.71 30.77 -16.51
N GLU A 115 13.80 30.20 -16.02
CA GLU A 115 15.17 30.52 -16.45
C GLU A 115 15.38 30.11 -17.92
N GLU A 116 14.93 28.92 -18.32
CA GLU A 116 14.94 28.49 -19.72
C GLU A 116 14.06 29.38 -20.62
N LYS A 117 12.94 29.94 -20.14
CA LYS A 117 12.15 30.91 -20.94
C LYS A 117 12.88 32.24 -21.13
N ALA A 118 13.60 32.72 -20.12
CA ALA A 118 14.43 33.92 -20.22
C ALA A 118 15.68 33.70 -21.10
N GLU A 119 16.25 32.50 -21.11
CA GLU A 119 17.38 32.13 -21.97
C GLU A 119 16.93 31.80 -23.41
N THR A 120 15.78 31.15 -23.61
CA THR A 120 15.25 30.80 -24.96
C THR A 120 14.72 32.00 -25.74
N ASP A 121 14.23 33.04 -25.09
CA ASP A 121 13.89 34.30 -25.78
C ASP A 121 15.15 35.10 -26.19
N ASN A 122 16.28 34.91 -25.50
CA ASN A 122 17.59 35.48 -25.88
C ASN A 122 18.38 34.62 -26.90
N LEU A 123 18.07 33.32 -27.05
CA LEU A 123 18.74 32.39 -27.98
C LEU A 123 18.01 32.17 -29.31
N LYS A 124 16.81 32.74 -29.50
CA LYS A 124 16.02 32.62 -30.75
C LYS A 124 16.67 33.23 -31.99
N SER A 125 17.80 33.94 -31.87
CA SER A 125 18.49 34.50 -33.04
C SER A 125 19.58 33.61 -33.65
N THR A 126 19.91 32.44 -33.08
CA THR A 126 20.97 31.58 -33.64
C THR A 126 20.72 30.10 -33.36
N LEU A 127 19.93 29.42 -34.19
CA LEU A 127 19.88 27.95 -34.20
C LEU A 127 20.22 27.44 -35.61
N PRO A 128 21.31 26.68 -35.79
CA PRO A 128 21.63 26.01 -37.04
C PRO A 128 20.72 24.78 -37.24
N PRO A 129 20.65 24.22 -38.46
CA PRO A 129 19.61 23.29 -38.85
C PRO A 129 19.79 21.89 -38.25
N LYS A 130 18.67 21.28 -37.81
CA LYS A 130 18.48 19.87 -37.41
C LYS A 130 19.76 19.05 -37.26
N GLU A 131 20.49 19.25 -36.16
CA GLU A 131 21.63 18.41 -35.84
C GLU A 131 21.17 17.01 -35.39
N ASN A 132 21.80 15.98 -35.96
CA ASN A 132 21.61 14.57 -35.59
C ASN A 132 22.12 14.38 -34.15
N LEU A 133 21.37 13.69 -33.30
CA LEU A 133 21.71 13.51 -31.89
C LEU A 133 23.09 12.84 -31.71
N LEU A 134 23.48 11.94 -32.62
CA LEU A 134 24.81 11.33 -32.63
C LEU A 134 25.92 12.38 -32.83
N SER A 135 25.72 13.34 -33.75
CA SER A 135 26.69 14.41 -33.98
C SER A 135 26.83 15.37 -32.80
N VAL A 136 25.74 15.60 -32.05
CA VAL A 136 25.76 16.38 -30.81
C VAL A 136 26.64 15.70 -29.76
N PHE A 137 26.44 14.39 -29.55
CA PHE A 137 27.26 13.63 -28.60
C PHE A 137 28.73 13.49 -29.06
N GLU A 138 29.02 13.33 -30.36
CA GLU A 138 30.40 13.36 -30.88
C GLU A 138 31.09 14.70 -30.60
N ASN A 139 30.37 15.81 -30.75
CA ASN A 139 30.87 17.15 -30.44
C ASN A 139 31.14 17.31 -28.94
N LEU A 140 30.25 16.79 -28.08
CA LEU A 140 30.44 16.82 -26.63
C LEU A 140 31.64 15.97 -26.18
N ILE A 141 31.81 14.78 -26.74
CA ILE A 141 32.97 13.91 -26.47
C ILE A 141 34.27 14.63 -26.88
N ARG A 142 34.33 15.18 -28.11
CA ARG A 142 35.50 15.92 -28.59
C ARG A 142 35.87 17.12 -27.70
N LYS A 143 34.88 17.92 -27.27
CA LYS A 143 35.12 19.12 -26.42
C LYS A 143 35.56 18.78 -24.99
N ASN A 144 35.20 17.59 -24.50
CA ASN A 144 35.51 17.16 -23.14
C ASN A 144 36.69 16.17 -23.08
N ALA A 145 37.26 15.75 -24.21
CA ALA A 145 38.41 14.84 -24.25
C ALA A 145 39.68 15.44 -23.61
N ASP A 146 39.87 16.75 -23.71
CA ASP A 146 41.09 17.43 -23.24
C ASP A 146 41.02 17.85 -21.75
N LYS A 147 39.84 17.80 -21.15
CA LYS A 147 39.60 18.15 -19.75
C LYS A 147 39.25 16.86 -19.03
N ASN A 148 40.12 16.33 -18.17
CA ASN A 148 39.89 15.13 -17.35
C ASN A 148 38.57 15.24 -16.55
N ASN A 149 37.44 14.99 -17.21
CA ASN A 149 36.11 15.26 -16.73
C ASN A 149 35.40 13.92 -16.54
N ALA A 150 34.89 13.69 -15.33
CA ALA A 150 34.12 12.49 -14.99
C ALA A 150 32.86 12.31 -15.85
N ASP A 151 32.41 13.36 -16.55
CA ASP A 151 31.26 13.30 -17.45
C ASP A 151 31.59 12.77 -18.85
N LEU A 152 32.88 12.64 -19.23
CA LEU A 152 33.27 12.10 -20.55
C LEU A 152 32.81 10.64 -20.73
N GLU A 153 32.94 9.82 -19.69
CA GLU A 153 32.47 8.43 -19.68
C GLU A 153 30.96 8.37 -19.95
N LYS A 154 30.17 9.23 -19.28
CA LYS A 154 28.71 9.30 -19.46
C LYS A 154 28.31 9.70 -20.88
N TYR A 155 29.05 10.60 -21.52
CA TYR A 155 28.79 10.99 -22.91
C TYR A 155 29.12 9.86 -23.90
N ILE A 156 30.20 9.12 -23.65
CA ILE A 156 30.58 7.94 -24.46
C ILE A 156 29.53 6.84 -24.33
N GLU A 157 29.08 6.52 -23.11
CA GLU A 157 28.02 5.55 -22.86
C GLU A 157 26.71 5.95 -23.54
N SER A 158 26.34 7.23 -23.45
CA SER A 158 25.14 7.77 -24.11
C SER A 158 25.22 7.67 -25.63
N TYR A 159 26.38 7.99 -26.22
CA TYR A 159 26.60 7.85 -27.67
C TYR A 159 26.50 6.39 -28.12
N GLN A 160 27.11 5.46 -27.37
CA GLN A 160 27.04 4.03 -27.66
C GLN A 160 25.61 3.50 -27.59
N LEU A 161 24.84 3.90 -26.57
CA LEU A 161 23.44 3.51 -26.41
C LEU A 161 22.57 4.01 -27.57
N LEU A 162 22.73 5.27 -27.96
CA LEU A 162 21.99 5.86 -29.08
C LEU A 162 22.33 5.16 -30.39
N LYS A 163 23.61 4.83 -30.60
CA LYS A 163 24.09 4.08 -31.77
C LYS A 163 23.54 2.65 -31.80
N GLU A 164 23.56 1.94 -30.68
CA GLU A 164 23.03 0.56 -30.57
C GLU A 164 21.52 0.51 -30.84
N LYS A 165 20.78 1.51 -30.35
CA LYS A 165 19.33 1.62 -30.54
C LYS A 165 18.93 2.32 -31.85
N ASN A 166 19.89 2.70 -32.69
CA ASN A 166 19.68 3.44 -33.94
C ASN A 166 18.85 4.73 -33.76
N ILE A 167 19.03 5.43 -32.63
CA ILE A 167 18.29 6.65 -32.30
C ILE A 167 19.05 7.84 -32.87
N THR A 168 18.48 8.50 -33.88
CA THR A 168 19.13 9.60 -34.61
C THR A 168 18.53 10.96 -34.30
N SER A 169 17.29 10.99 -33.77
CA SER A 169 16.57 12.20 -33.45
C SER A 169 16.10 12.27 -32.00
N LEU A 170 15.93 13.49 -31.48
CA LEU A 170 15.39 13.73 -30.15
C LEU A 170 13.94 13.23 -30.00
N THR A 171 13.16 13.25 -31.09
CA THR A 171 11.80 12.71 -31.14
C THR A 171 11.79 11.19 -30.97
N GLU A 172 12.64 10.47 -31.71
CA GLU A 172 12.81 9.02 -31.56
C GLU A 172 13.28 8.65 -30.15
N LEU A 173 14.20 9.44 -29.57
CA LEU A 173 14.64 9.22 -28.20
C LEU A 173 13.47 9.34 -27.20
N LYS A 174 12.66 10.40 -27.33
CA LYS A 174 11.50 10.63 -26.46
C LYS A 174 10.47 9.50 -26.58
N GLU A 175 10.16 9.05 -27.78
CA GLU A 175 9.22 7.93 -28.00
C GLU A 175 9.76 6.61 -27.42
N ASN A 176 11.05 6.31 -27.61
CA ASN A 176 11.68 5.14 -27.03
C ASN A 176 11.67 5.19 -25.49
N ILE A 177 11.93 6.34 -24.88
CA ILE A 177 11.85 6.51 -23.42
C ILE A 177 10.43 6.25 -22.92
N VAL A 178 9.40 6.77 -23.58
CA VAL A 178 8.00 6.54 -23.20
C VAL A 178 7.64 5.06 -23.30
N THR A 179 7.98 4.40 -24.42
CA THR A 179 7.68 2.97 -24.59
C THR A 179 8.43 2.07 -23.59
N LEU A 180 9.69 2.38 -23.27
CA LEU A 180 10.46 1.69 -22.23
C LEU A 180 9.85 1.90 -20.85
N ARG A 181 9.42 3.12 -20.53
CA ARG A 181 8.72 3.43 -19.28
C ARG A 181 7.44 2.61 -19.14
N ASP A 182 6.63 2.54 -20.20
CA ASP A 182 5.38 1.78 -20.19
C ASP A 182 5.61 0.28 -20.03
N LYS A 183 6.63 -0.26 -20.72
CA LYS A 183 7.05 -1.66 -20.55
C LYS A 183 7.50 -1.92 -19.12
N ASN A 184 8.35 -1.06 -18.56
CA ASN A 184 8.84 -1.20 -17.19
C ASN A 184 7.67 -1.16 -16.19
N TYR A 185 6.74 -0.23 -16.33
CA TYR A 185 5.54 -0.15 -15.49
C TYR A 185 4.70 -1.43 -15.53
N LYS A 186 4.47 -1.99 -16.74
CA LYS A 186 3.77 -3.26 -16.91
C LYS A 186 4.51 -4.41 -16.23
N THR A 187 5.83 -4.51 -16.43
CA THR A 187 6.66 -5.55 -15.80
C THR A 187 6.63 -5.45 -14.28
N THR A 188 6.81 -4.25 -13.71
CA THR A 188 6.74 -4.04 -12.25
C THR A 188 5.39 -4.46 -11.67
N ARG A 189 4.29 -4.17 -12.38
CA ARG A 189 2.95 -4.57 -11.94
C ARG A 189 2.79 -6.08 -11.93
N VAL A 190 3.21 -6.76 -13.01
CA VAL A 190 3.17 -8.23 -13.08
C VAL A 190 4.03 -8.84 -11.96
N LEU A 191 5.23 -8.31 -11.72
CA LEU A 191 6.11 -8.76 -10.65
C LEU A 191 5.42 -8.65 -9.28
N LYS A 192 4.81 -7.51 -8.98
CA LYS A 192 4.08 -7.30 -7.73
C LYS A 192 2.90 -8.27 -7.56
N ASP A 193 2.16 -8.52 -8.63
CA ASP A 193 1.07 -9.49 -8.61
C ASP A 193 1.59 -10.92 -8.39
N THR A 194 2.72 -11.29 -8.99
CA THR A 194 3.37 -12.59 -8.75
C THR A 194 3.92 -12.72 -7.33
N GLU A 195 4.52 -11.67 -6.77
CA GLU A 195 5.03 -11.63 -5.40
C GLU A 195 3.89 -11.83 -4.39
N LYS A 196 2.77 -11.14 -4.59
CA LYS A 196 1.57 -11.33 -3.76
C LYS A 196 1.06 -12.77 -3.83
N ARG A 197 1.00 -13.36 -5.03
CA ARG A 197 0.59 -14.76 -5.20
C ARG A 197 1.53 -15.73 -4.49
N ILE A 198 2.84 -15.46 -4.51
CA ILE A 198 3.84 -16.26 -3.78
C ILE A 198 3.62 -16.15 -2.28
N ASP A 199 3.42 -14.95 -1.74
CA ASP A 199 3.14 -14.74 -0.31
C ASP A 199 1.86 -15.46 0.15
N ASP A 200 0.78 -15.31 -0.61
CA ASP A 200 -0.50 -15.99 -0.33
C ASP A 200 -0.32 -17.53 -0.34
N ASN A 201 0.45 -18.06 -1.29
CA ASN A 201 0.76 -19.50 -1.36
C ASN A 201 1.66 -19.97 -0.21
N THR A 202 2.66 -19.20 0.18
CA THR A 202 3.52 -19.50 1.34
C THR A 202 2.70 -19.58 2.62
N LYS A 203 1.75 -18.65 2.82
CA LYS A 203 0.80 -18.71 3.94
C LYS A 203 -0.05 -19.98 3.90
N LEU A 204 -0.56 -20.36 2.72
CA LEU A 204 -1.33 -21.59 2.55
C LEU A 204 -0.49 -22.84 2.89
N ILE A 205 0.76 -22.91 2.43
CA ILE A 205 1.68 -24.03 2.73
C ILE A 205 1.92 -24.10 4.24
N ASN A 206 2.28 -23.00 4.89
CA ASN A 206 2.51 -22.95 6.34
C ASN A 206 1.29 -23.44 7.14
N GLN A 207 0.08 -23.09 6.71
CA GLN A 207 -1.15 -23.57 7.38
C GLN A 207 -1.44 -25.04 7.07
N ALA A 208 -1.16 -25.51 5.85
CA ALA A 208 -1.27 -26.92 5.49
C ALA A 208 -0.29 -27.79 6.31
N GLU A 209 0.94 -27.34 6.52
CA GLU A 209 1.91 -28.03 7.37
C GLU A 209 1.44 -28.14 8.82
N LYS A 210 0.92 -27.05 9.41
CA LYS A 210 0.32 -27.07 10.76
C LYS A 210 -0.87 -28.02 10.83
N TYR A 211 -1.73 -27.99 9.81
CA TYR A 211 -2.88 -28.89 9.71
C TYR A 211 -2.43 -30.35 9.71
N LEU A 212 -1.46 -30.73 8.88
CA LEU A 212 -0.94 -32.09 8.79
C LEU A 212 -0.26 -32.52 10.09
N LYS A 213 0.59 -31.66 10.68
CA LYS A 213 1.34 -31.94 11.90
C LYS A 213 0.45 -32.26 13.10
N HIS A 214 -0.65 -31.54 13.26
CA HIS A 214 -1.53 -31.66 14.43
C HIS A 214 -2.82 -32.45 14.17
N LYS A 215 -2.97 -33.01 12.97
CA LYS A 215 -4.16 -33.78 12.56
C LYS A 215 -4.40 -34.97 13.48
N ASP A 216 -3.36 -35.74 13.77
CA ASP A 216 -3.50 -36.98 14.54
C ASP A 216 -3.90 -36.68 15.99
N THR A 217 -3.28 -35.67 16.62
CA THR A 217 -3.65 -35.16 17.95
C THR A 217 -5.11 -34.72 18.01
N TYR A 218 -5.57 -33.97 17.01
CA TYR A 218 -6.97 -33.55 16.93
C TYR A 218 -7.92 -34.74 16.71
N THR A 219 -7.55 -35.73 15.89
CA THR A 219 -8.38 -36.93 15.72
C THR A 219 -8.48 -37.76 17.00
N ALA A 220 -7.39 -37.87 17.76
CA ALA A 220 -7.38 -38.52 19.08
C ALA A 220 -8.32 -37.77 20.05
N TYR A 221 -8.25 -36.44 20.10
CA TYR A 221 -9.16 -35.58 20.86
C TYR A 221 -10.63 -35.84 20.52
N THR A 222 -10.98 -35.89 19.24
CA THR A 222 -12.39 -36.09 18.81
C THR A 222 -12.94 -37.50 19.07
N LYS A 223 -12.07 -38.52 19.22
CA LYS A 223 -12.45 -39.91 19.47
C LYS A 223 -12.63 -40.23 20.96
N LEU A 224 -12.16 -39.35 21.85
CA LEU A 224 -12.28 -39.53 23.29
C LEU A 224 -13.73 -39.34 23.76
N LYS A 225 -14.09 -40.01 24.86
CA LYS A 225 -15.37 -39.77 25.54
C LYS A 225 -15.36 -38.37 26.17
N LYS A 226 -16.51 -37.70 26.18
CA LYS A 226 -16.70 -36.32 26.69
C LYS A 226 -16.06 -36.06 28.06
N ASN A 227 -16.08 -37.04 28.96
CA ASN A 227 -15.51 -36.95 30.30
C ASN A 227 -13.97 -36.95 30.37
N LYS A 228 -13.28 -37.38 29.31
CA LYS A 228 -11.80 -37.35 29.20
C LYS A 228 -11.30 -36.28 28.21
N GLN A 229 -12.24 -35.63 27.52
CA GLN A 229 -11.96 -34.68 26.46
C GLN A 229 -11.38 -33.37 27.02
N ASP A 230 -11.88 -32.90 28.17
CA ASP A 230 -11.38 -31.67 28.82
C ASP A 230 -9.94 -31.81 29.31
N THR A 231 -9.59 -32.95 29.92
CA THR A 231 -8.21 -33.20 30.39
C THR A 231 -7.23 -33.25 29.21
N PHE A 232 -7.58 -33.97 28.14
CA PHE A 232 -6.77 -34.04 26.91
C PHE A 232 -6.68 -32.69 26.20
N TYR A 233 -7.75 -31.90 26.21
CA TYR A 233 -7.74 -30.55 25.66
C TYR A 233 -6.72 -29.68 26.39
N ASN A 234 -6.76 -29.70 27.73
CA ASN A 234 -5.85 -28.89 28.55
C ASN A 234 -4.38 -29.26 28.30
N GLU A 235 -4.07 -30.56 28.18
CA GLU A 235 -2.71 -31.07 27.89
C GLU A 235 -2.23 -30.72 26.48
N HIS A 236 -3.11 -30.70 25.50
CA HIS A 236 -2.80 -30.45 24.07
C HIS A 236 -3.42 -29.16 23.53
N THR A 237 -3.59 -28.16 24.40
CA THR A 237 -4.33 -26.93 24.09
C THR A 237 -3.73 -26.22 22.88
N ALA A 238 -2.40 -26.10 22.84
CA ALA A 238 -1.68 -25.40 21.79
C ALA A 238 -1.83 -26.09 20.44
N GLU A 239 -1.67 -27.42 20.39
CA GLU A 239 -1.78 -28.22 19.17
C GLU A 239 -3.19 -28.20 18.60
N ILE A 240 -4.21 -28.30 19.47
CA ILE A 240 -5.62 -28.27 19.06
C ILE A 240 -5.98 -26.89 18.50
N ILE A 241 -5.60 -25.80 19.17
CA ILE A 241 -5.84 -24.43 18.68
C ILE A 241 -5.12 -24.18 17.34
N LEU A 242 -3.87 -24.64 17.22
CA LEU A 242 -3.11 -24.50 15.96
C LEU A 242 -3.76 -25.30 14.82
N PHE A 243 -4.26 -26.50 15.09
CA PHE A 243 -5.00 -27.29 14.10
C PHE A 243 -6.32 -26.62 13.70
N GLU A 244 -7.13 -26.18 14.65
CA GLU A 244 -8.43 -25.55 14.39
C GLU A 244 -8.29 -24.25 13.60
N SER A 245 -7.30 -23.43 13.95
CA SER A 245 -7.01 -22.19 13.24
C SER A 245 -6.52 -22.44 11.81
N ALA A 246 -5.60 -23.40 11.62
CA ALA A 246 -5.15 -23.84 10.29
C ALA A 246 -6.30 -24.39 9.45
N LYS A 247 -7.14 -25.25 10.03
CA LYS A 247 -8.32 -25.83 9.39
C LYS A 247 -9.32 -24.76 8.95
N LYS A 248 -9.58 -23.77 9.79
CA LYS A 248 -10.46 -22.63 9.46
C LYS A 248 -9.88 -21.81 8.31
N TYR A 249 -8.59 -21.46 8.39
CA TYR A 249 -7.90 -20.68 7.36
C TYR A 249 -7.93 -21.38 6.00
N LEU A 250 -7.59 -22.67 5.96
CA LEU A 250 -7.60 -23.47 4.73
C LEU A 250 -9.01 -23.58 4.14
N LYS A 251 -10.04 -23.76 4.98
CA LYS A 251 -11.44 -23.80 4.51
C LYS A 251 -11.87 -22.48 3.86
N GLU A 252 -11.46 -21.36 4.42
CA GLU A 252 -11.80 -20.02 3.92
C GLU A 252 -11.07 -19.69 2.60
N HIS A 253 -9.81 -20.13 2.45
CA HIS A 253 -8.97 -19.75 1.31
C HIS A 253 -8.93 -20.80 0.18
N LEU A 254 -9.25 -22.07 0.44
CA LEU A 254 -9.32 -23.13 -0.58
C LEU A 254 -10.76 -23.45 -1.05
N GLY A 255 -11.78 -23.02 -0.29
CA GLY A 255 -13.18 -23.29 -0.62
C GLY A 255 -13.51 -24.79 -0.69
N GLU A 256 -14.28 -25.21 -1.70
CA GLU A 256 -14.62 -26.62 -1.94
C GLU A 256 -13.48 -27.44 -2.56
N ASN A 257 -12.45 -26.76 -3.10
CA ASN A 257 -11.28 -27.44 -3.66
C ASN A 257 -10.35 -27.89 -2.53
N LYS A 258 -10.36 -29.18 -2.22
CA LYS A 258 -9.54 -29.79 -1.17
C LYS A 258 -8.06 -29.93 -1.54
N THR A 259 -7.62 -29.34 -2.64
CA THR A 259 -6.26 -29.50 -3.19
C THR A 259 -5.66 -28.15 -3.55
N LEU A 260 -4.40 -27.95 -3.18
CA LEU A 260 -3.59 -26.83 -3.66
C LEU A 260 -3.32 -27.07 -5.15
N ASN A 261 -3.86 -26.21 -6.01
CA ASN A 261 -3.69 -26.36 -7.45
C ASN A 261 -2.33 -25.81 -7.90
N ILE A 262 -1.28 -26.64 -7.72
CA ILE A 262 0.12 -26.32 -8.02
C ILE A 262 0.32 -26.08 -9.54
N SER A 263 -0.56 -26.54 -10.43
CA SER A 263 -0.42 -26.33 -11.88
C SER A 263 -0.66 -24.88 -12.32
N LYS A 264 -1.31 -24.05 -11.49
CA LYS A 264 -1.49 -22.61 -11.75
C LYS A 264 -0.23 -21.77 -11.45
N LEU A 265 0.87 -22.41 -11.03
CA LEU A 265 2.17 -21.78 -10.76
C LEU A 265 3.10 -21.73 -11.98
N LYS A 266 2.76 -22.43 -13.08
CA LYS A 266 3.49 -22.32 -14.35
C LYS A 266 3.00 -21.14 -15.17
#